data_AF-A0A951DMG4-F1
#
_entry.id   AF-A0A951DMG4-F1
#
_cell.length_a   1.000
_cell.length_b   1.000
_cell.length_c   1.000
_cell.angle_alpha   90.00
_cell.angle_beta   90.00
_cell.angle_gamma   90.00
#
_symmetry.space_group_name_H-M   'P 1'
#
loop_
_entity.id
_entity.type
_entity.pdbx_description
1 polymer ?
#
loop_
_entity_poly.entity_id
_entity_poly.type
_entity_poly.pdbx_seq_one_letter_code
_entity_poly.pdbx_strand_id
1 'polypeptide(L)' 'MPDEVVRFFQALGSTILWSIVSIVIVAVVFEVLEKRYRLLDEIFKENSVAAAILAASFVLGIFYTVTQVVIH' A
#
# COMPACT_ATOMS: atom_id res chain seq x y z
N MET A 1 -32.20 -4.21 -15.73
CA MET A 1 -31.42 -3.07 -16.26
C MET A 1 -31.06 -2.03 -15.20
N PRO A 2 -31.96 -1.50 -14.35
CA PRO A 2 -31.55 -0.53 -13.32
C PRO A 2 -30.64 -1.13 -12.23
N ASP A 3 -30.81 -2.41 -11.90
CA ASP A 3 -30.03 -3.07 -10.83
C ASP A 3 -28.55 -3.27 -11.17
N GLU A 4 -28.22 -3.47 -12.45
CA GLU A 4 -26.84 -3.63 -12.92
C GLU A 4 -26.06 -2.32 -12.84
N VAL A 5 -26.72 -1.21 -13.18
CA VAL A 5 -26.14 0.13 -13.09
C VAL A 5 -25.86 0.50 -11.63
N VAL A 6 -26.79 0.21 -10.72
CA VAL A 6 -26.61 0.44 -9.28
C VAL A 6 -25.45 -0.41 -8.73
N ARG A 7 -25.38 -1.69 -9.10
CA ARG A 7 -24.26 -2.58 -8.71
C ARG A 7 -22.93 -2.10 -9.25
N PHE A 8 -22.89 -1.63 -10.49
CA PHE A 8 -21.68 -1.06 -11.08
C PHE A 8 -21.19 0.16 -10.31
N PHE A 9 -22.07 1.13 -10.00
CA PHE A 9 -21.68 2.31 -9.22
C PHE A 9 -21.26 1.95 -7.79
N GLN A 10 -21.88 0.97 -7.16
CA GLN A 10 -21.44 0.46 -5.85
C GLN A 10 -20.04 -0.16 -5.92
N ALA A 11 -19.76 -0.99 -6.92
CA ALA A 11 -18.45 -1.61 -7.12
C ALA A 11 -17.37 -0.55 -7.43
N LEU A 12 -17.71 0.46 -8.23
CA LEU A 12 -16.82 1.56 -8.58
C LEU A 12 -16.51 2.44 -7.36
N GLY A 13 -17.53 2.78 -6.56
CA GLY A 13 -17.37 3.51 -5.30
C GLY A 13 -16.51 2.74 -4.30
N SER A 14 -16.73 1.43 -4.17
CA SER A 14 -15.90 0.55 -3.34
C SER A 14 -14.44 0.55 -3.81
N THR A 15 -14.21 0.43 -5.12
CA THR A 15 -12.85 0.41 -5.70
C THR A 15 -12.11 1.71 -5.44
N ILE A 16 -12.78 2.86 -5.59
CA ILE A 16 -12.20 4.17 -5.31
C ILE A 16 -11.87 4.30 -3.82
N LEU A 17 -12.80 3.90 -2.94
CA LEU A 17 -12.60 3.96 -1.49
C LEU A 17 -11.39 3.12 -1.07
N TRP A 18 -11.32 1.87 -1.53
CA TRP A 18 -10.19 0.98 -1.26
C TRP A 18 -8.87 1.46 -1.85
N SER A 19 -8.91 2.11 -3.02
CA SER A 19 -7.71 2.72 -3.61
C SER A 19 -7.17 3.86 -2.75
N ILE A 20 -8.05 4.73 -2.24
CA ILE A 20 -7.67 5.82 -1.32
C ILE A 20 -7.10 5.24 -0.02
N VAL A 21 -7.78 4.26 0.57
CA VAL A 21 -7.31 3.58 1.80
C VAL A 21 -5.92 2.97 1.58
N SER A 22 -5.68 2.31 0.45
CA SER A 22 -4.38 1.74 0.11
C SER A 22 -3.28 2.81 0.02
N ILE A 23 -3.55 3.93 -0.66
CA ILE A 23 -2.61 5.05 -0.77
C ILE A 23 -2.28 5.63 0.61
N VAL A 24 -3.29 5.81 1.46
CA VAL A 24 -3.10 6.31 2.83
C VAL A 24 -2.27 5.35 3.66
N ILE A 25 -2.53 4.04 3.58
CA ILE A 25 -1.74 3.03 4.29
C ILE A 25 -0.29 3.08 3.83
N VAL A 26 -0.02 3.12 2.52
CA VAL A 26 1.34 3.22 1.98
C VAL A 26 2.02 4.50 2.45
N ALA A 27 1.36 5.65 2.37
CA ALA A 27 1.91 6.92 2.83
C ALA A 27 2.25 6.91 4.32
N VAL A 28 1.35 6.39 5.17
CA VAL A 28 1.57 6.27 6.62
C VAL A 28 2.71 5.28 6.91
N VAL A 29 2.77 4.15 6.21
CA VAL A 29 3.87 3.20 6.36
C VAL A 29 5.20 3.85 5.98
N PHE A 30 5.26 4.57 4.85
CA PHE A 30 6.45 5.31 4.45
C PHE A 30 6.83 6.38 5.47
N GLU A 31 5.88 7.17 5.98
CA GLU A 31 6.18 8.22 6.95
C GLU A 31 6.63 7.64 8.30
N VAL A 32 6.03 6.52 8.73
CA VAL A 32 6.44 5.79 9.95
C VAL A 32 7.81 5.15 9.75
N LEU A 33 8.08 4.57 8.58
CA LEU A 33 9.40 4.03 8.25
C LEU A 33 10.44 5.17 8.18
N GLU A 34 10.14 6.28 7.53
CA GLU A 34 11.04 7.42 7.43
C GLU A 34 11.34 8.04 8.82
N LYS A 35 10.32 8.21 9.66
CA LYS A 35 10.49 8.70 11.05
C LYS A 35 11.24 7.72 11.94
N ARG A 36 10.90 6.43 11.87
CA ARG A 36 11.51 5.38 12.72
C ARG A 36 12.91 4.99 12.25
N TYR A 37 13.18 5.14 10.96
CA TYR A 37 14.44 4.83 10.33
C TYR A 37 15.15 6.09 9.84
N ARG A 38 15.19 7.15 10.66
CA ARG A 38 16.22 8.20 10.51
C ARG A 38 17.66 7.64 10.57
N LEU A 39 17.82 6.38 10.98
CA LEU A 39 19.03 5.55 10.89
C LEU A 39 19.26 4.91 9.50
N LEU A 40 18.21 4.75 8.67
CA LEU A 40 18.34 4.31 7.27
C LEU A 40 18.85 5.41 6.36
N ASP A 41 18.82 6.68 6.76
CA ASP A 41 19.35 7.79 5.93
C ASP A 41 20.84 7.58 5.60
N GLU A 42 21.59 6.95 6.50
CA GLU A 42 23.00 6.56 6.31
C GLU A 42 23.14 5.36 5.35
N ILE A 43 22.21 4.40 5.39
CA ILE A 43 22.19 3.21 4.50
C ILE A 43 21.68 3.57 3.09
N PHE A 44 20.71 4.47 2.99
CA PHE A 44 20.15 4.96 1.73
C PHE A 44 21.10 5.90 0.98
N LYS A 45 21.93 6.68 1.71
CA LYS A 45 22.99 7.50 1.10
C LYS A 45 24.11 6.68 0.49
N GLU A 46 24.45 5.53 1.05
CA GLU A 46 25.57 4.71 0.56
C GLU A 46 25.18 3.59 -0.41
N ASN A 47 23.95 3.06 -0.39
CA ASN A 47 23.58 2.01 -1.33
C ASN A 47 22.06 1.91 -1.64
N SER A 48 21.68 2.52 -2.76
CA SER A 48 20.31 2.61 -3.31
C SER A 48 19.61 1.24 -3.52
N VAL A 49 20.35 0.16 -3.75
CA VAL A 49 19.77 -1.15 -4.11
C VAL A 49 19.21 -1.90 -2.90
N ALA A 50 19.92 -1.90 -1.77
CA ALA A 50 19.47 -2.59 -0.56
C ALA A 50 18.20 -1.96 0.02
N ALA A 51 18.16 -0.63 -0.01
CA ALA A 51 17.00 0.21 0.26
C ALA A 51 15.78 -0.16 -0.59
N ALA A 52 15.95 -0.27 -1.91
CA ALA A 52 14.88 -0.63 -2.82
C ALA A 52 14.35 -2.06 -2.57
N ILE A 53 15.22 -3.01 -2.25
CA ILE A 53 14.83 -4.39 -1.92
C ILE A 53 14.03 -4.44 -0.61
N LEU A 54 14.43 -3.66 0.39
CA LEU A 54 13.71 -3.55 1.67
C LEU A 54 12.33 -2.91 1.50
N ALA A 55 12.23 -1.83 0.73
CA ALA A 55 10.95 -1.22 0.41
C ALA A 55 10.04 -2.18 -0.39
N ALA A 56 10.60 -2.88 -1.38
CA ALA A 56 9.86 -3.86 -2.18
C ALA A 56 9.35 -5.04 -1.33
N SER A 57 10.12 -5.53 -0.36
CA SER A 57 9.69 -6.63 0.50
C SER A 57 8.54 -6.23 1.43
N PHE A 58 8.56 -5.00 1.96
CA PHE A 58 7.45 -4.45 2.73
C PHE A 58 6.17 -4.28 1.90
N VAL A 59 6.29 -3.73 0.69
CA VAL A 59 5.15 -3.55 -0.22
C VAL A 59 4.54 -4.89 -0.60
N LEU A 60 5.36 -5.89 -0.95
CA LEU A 60 4.89 -7.25 -1.26
C LEU A 60 4.22 -7.92 -0.05
N GLY A 61 4.77 -7.75 1.15
CA GLY A 61 4.19 -8.26 2.38
C GLY A 61 2.80 -7.68 2.66
N ILE A 62 2.66 -6.35 2.58
CA ILE A 62 1.37 -5.67 2.74
C ILE A 62 0.37 -6.14 1.68
N PHE A 63 0.80 -6.23 0.42
CA PHE A 63 -0.05 -6.68 -0.67
C PHE A 63 -0.57 -8.10 -0.45
N TYR A 64 0.29 -9.01 0.00
CA TYR A 64 -0.09 -10.37 0.35
C TYR A 64 -1.10 -10.41 1.51
N THR A 65 -0.86 -9.65 2.58
CA THR A 65 -1.77 -9.60 3.73
C THR A 65 -3.14 -9.03 3.35
N VAL A 66 -3.19 -7.93 2.59
CA VAL A 66 -4.46 -7.35 2.13
C VAL A 66 -5.19 -8.32 1.21
N THR A 67 -4.48 -8.97 0.28
CA THR A 67 -5.07 -9.97 -0.61
C THR A 67 -5.68 -11.13 0.17
N GLN A 68 -4.99 -11.63 1.20
CA GLN A 68 -5.53 -12.67 2.08
C GLN A 68 -6.79 -12.21 2.82
N VAL A 69 -6.79 -10.99 3.38
CA VAL A 69 -7.95 -10.44 4.12
C VAL A 69 -9.16 -10.16 3.22
N VAL A 70 -8.96 -9.91 1.92
CA VAL A 70 -10.06 -9.65 0.97
C VAL A 70 -10.60 -10.94 0.37
N ILE A 71 -9.75 -11.95 0.17
CA ILE A 71 -10.14 -13.23 -0.44
C ILE A 71 -10.75 -14.21 0.57
N HIS A 72 -10.27 -14.21 1.83
CA HIS A 72 -10.92 -14.93 2.95
C HIS A 72 -11.94 -14.04 3.65
#